data_AF-A0A973CVX5-F1
#
_entry.id   AF-A0A973CVX5-F1
#
_cell.length_a   1.000
_cell.length_b   1.000
_cell.length_c   1.000
_cell.angle_alpha   90.00
_cell.angle_beta   90.00
_cell.angle_gamma   90.00
#
_symmetry.space_group_name_H-M   'P 1'
#
loop_
_entity.id
_entity.type
_entity.pdbx_description
1 polymer ?
#
loop_
_entity_poly.entity_id
_entity_poly.type
_entity_poly.pdbx_seq_one_letter_code
_entity_poly.pdbx_strand_id
1 'polypeptide(L)' 'MAPRTRARTRSLLLVAIALLYVFSIPWYRESGASPEIWWGLPDWVTVAVLCYAAAAVCNACAWLLTDMPEEEDGEPR' A
#
# COMPACT_ATOMS: atom_id res chain seq x y z
N MET A 1 -0.70 -23.52 -3.05
CA MET A 1 0.28 -22.66 -2.33
C MET A 1 -0.01 -22.81 -0.84
N ALA A 2 0.92 -23.31 -0.03
CA ALA A 2 0.64 -23.73 1.34
C ALA A 2 0.07 -22.60 2.22
N PRO A 3 -0.78 -22.89 3.22
CA PRO A 3 -1.44 -21.87 4.06
C PRO A 3 -0.43 -20.95 4.78
N ARG A 4 0.75 -21.47 5.14
CA ARG A 4 1.85 -20.67 5.72
C ARG A 4 2.43 -19.64 4.76
N THR A 5 2.42 -19.91 3.44
CA THR A 5 3.00 -19.02 2.43
C THR A 5 2.11 -17.80 2.21
N ARG A 6 0.78 -17.97 2.24
CA ARG A 6 -0.18 -16.85 2.10
C ARG A 6 -0.09 -15.84 3.25
N ALA A 7 0.00 -16.33 4.49
CA ALA A 7 0.14 -15.46 5.67
C ALA A 7 1.43 -14.61 5.66
N ARG A 8 2.55 -15.19 5.18
CA ARG A 8 3.82 -14.48 5.01
C ARG A 8 3.72 -13.42 3.92
N THR A 9 3.13 -13.74 2.77
CA THR A 9 2.94 -12.76 1.67
C THR A 9 2.06 -11.60 2.11
N ARG A 10 0.95 -11.86 2.81
CA ARG A 10 0.10 -10.81 3.37
C ARG A 10 0.87 -9.90 4.33
N SER A 11 1.67 -10.47 5.22
CA SER A 11 2.50 -9.68 6.15
C SER A 11 3.52 -8.81 5.40
N LEU A 12 4.16 -9.35 4.35
CA LEU A 12 5.09 -8.60 3.51
C LEU A 12 4.40 -7.43 2.79
N LEU A 13 3.19 -7.63 2.27
CA LEU A 13 2.40 -6.56 1.62
C LEU A 13 2.04 -5.44 2.61
N LEU A 14 1.65 -5.79 3.84
CA LEU A 14 1.34 -4.80 4.87
C LEU A 14 2.59 -4.00 5.29
N VAL A 15 3.73 -4.67 5.45
CA VAL A 15 5.01 -4.00 5.72
C VAL A 15 5.40 -3.09 4.56
N ALA A 16 5.23 -3.53 3.31
CA ALA A 16 5.49 -2.71 2.13
C ALA A 16 4.60 -1.46 2.09
N ILE A 17 3.31 -1.57 2.41
CA ILE A 17 2.40 -0.43 2.51
C ILE A 17 2.88 0.56 3.57
N ALA A 18 3.26 0.08 4.76
CA ALA A 18 3.76 0.94 5.82
C ALA A 18 5.03 1.70 5.39
N LEU A 19 5.97 1.01 4.73
CA LEU A 19 7.18 1.63 4.20
C LEU A 19 6.86 2.66 3.11
N LEU A 20 5.97 2.34 2.17
CA LEU A 20 5.55 3.27 1.11
C LEU A 20 4.91 4.53 1.70
N TYR A 21 4.11 4.40 2.76
CA TYR A 21 3.50 5.53 3.44
C TYR A 21 4.55 6.41 4.13
N VAL A 22 5.57 5.79 4.73
CA VAL A 22 6.70 6.53 5.26
C VAL A 22 7.39 7.26 4.11
N PHE A 23 7.79 6.58 3.03
CA PHE A 23 8.48 7.23 1.91
C PHE A 23 7.64 8.28 1.16
N SER A 24 6.31 8.26 1.25
CA SER A 24 5.45 9.24 0.57
C SER A 24 5.54 10.64 1.15
N ILE A 25 6.06 10.80 2.37
CA ILE A 25 6.19 12.10 3.04
C ILE A 25 7.59 12.67 2.75
N PRO A 26 7.71 13.95 2.39
CA PRO A 26 8.99 14.55 2.00
C PRO A 26 9.86 14.92 3.21
N TRP A 27 10.29 13.95 4.03
CA TRP A 27 11.17 14.17 5.20
C TRP A 27 12.53 14.78 4.85
N TYR A 28 12.98 14.49 3.63
CA TYR A 28 14.31 14.83 3.14
C TYR A 28 14.40 16.27 2.62
N ARG A 29 13.30 17.03 2.65
CA ARG A 29 13.28 18.38 2.12
C ARG A 29 13.74 19.41 3.13
N GLU A 30 14.76 20.17 2.74
CA GLU A 30 15.08 21.43 3.40
C GLU A 30 13.98 22.46 3.17
N SER A 31 13.56 23.12 4.24
CA SER A 31 12.57 24.19 4.20
C SER A 31 13.08 25.35 3.34
N GLY A 32 12.45 25.58 2.18
CA GLY A 32 12.81 26.64 1.24
C GLY A 32 13.48 26.17 -0.05
N ALA A 33 13.73 24.88 -0.22
CA ALA A 33 14.21 24.33 -1.49
C ALA A 33 13.14 24.48 -2.60
N SER A 34 13.54 25.03 -3.74
CA SER A 34 12.66 25.14 -4.91
C SER A 34 12.24 23.76 -5.41
N PRO A 35 10.94 23.50 -5.61
CA PRO A 35 10.50 22.21 -6.11
C PRO A 35 10.93 21.97 -7.54
N GLU A 36 11.50 20.80 -7.80
CA GLU A 36 11.72 20.33 -9.17
C GLU A 36 10.39 19.88 -9.76
N ILE A 37 10.08 20.27 -10.99
CA ILE A 37 8.81 19.94 -11.63
C ILE A 37 8.98 18.71 -12.53
N TRP A 38 8.31 17.63 -12.15
CA TRP A 38 8.21 16.37 -12.90
C TRP A 38 6.77 16.16 -13.36
N TRP A 39 6.55 15.92 -14.66
CA TRP A 39 5.22 15.74 -15.25
C TRP A 39 4.22 16.87 -14.94
N GLY A 40 4.72 18.10 -14.79
CA GLY A 40 3.89 19.28 -14.45
C GLY A 40 3.50 19.36 -12.97
N LEU A 41 4.00 18.44 -12.14
CA LEU A 41 3.80 18.41 -10.70
C LEU A 41 5.14 18.58 -9.99
N PRO A 42 5.16 19.09 -8.76
CA PRO A 42 6.36 18.98 -7.93
C PRO A 42 6.77 17.51 -7.76
N ASP A 43 8.06 17.23 -7.87
CA ASP A 43 8.73 15.95 -7.55
C ASP A 43 8.12 15.20 -6.34
N TRP A 44 7.91 15.86 -5.21
CA TRP A 44 7.33 15.26 -4.00
C TRP A 44 5.87 14.82 -4.20
N VAL A 45 5.10 15.55 -5.01
CA VAL A 45 3.73 15.13 -5.36
C VAL A 45 3.80 13.88 -6.22
N THR A 46 4.71 13.84 -7.19
CA THR A 46 4.91 12.67 -8.05
C THR A 46 5.33 11.45 -7.23
N VAL A 47 6.27 11.60 -6.29
CA VAL A 47 6.69 10.54 -5.36
C VAL A 47 5.51 10.07 -4.50
N ALA A 48 4.72 11.00 -3.95
CA ALA A 48 3.55 10.66 -3.16
C ALA A 48 2.51 9.87 -3.98
N VAL A 49 2.20 10.31 -5.20
CA VAL A 49 1.28 9.62 -6.12
C VAL A 49 1.77 8.20 -6.44
N LEU A 50 3.06 8.03 -6.73
CA LEU A 50 3.65 6.72 -6.97
C LEU A 50 3.55 5.80 -5.74
N CYS A 51 3.84 6.34 -4.54
CA CYS A 51 3.71 5.58 -3.29
C CYS A 51 2.27 5.15 -3.04
N TYR A 52 1.29 6.03 -3.25
CA TYR A 52 -0.12 5.70 -3.09
C TYR A 52 -0.61 4.67 -4.12
N ALA A 53 -0.19 4.79 -5.38
CA ALA A 53 -0.51 3.80 -6.40
C ALA A 53 0.05 2.42 -6.05
N ALA A 54 1.31 2.35 -5.62
CA ALA A 54 1.94 1.11 -5.16
C ALA A 54 1.24 0.52 -3.93
N ALA A 55 0.82 1.37 -2.98
CA ALA A 55 0.07 0.94 -1.80
C ALA A 55 -1.31 0.38 -2.19
N ALA A 56 -2.01 1.01 -3.14
CA ALA A 56 -3.29 0.52 -3.65
C ALA A 56 -3.16 -0.86 -4.31
N VAL A 57 -2.11 -1.06 -5.12
CA VAL A 57 -1.81 -2.38 -5.72
C VAL A 57 -1.51 -3.41 -4.64
N CYS A 58 -0.65 -3.08 -3.67
CA CYS A 58 -0.33 -3.97 -2.55
C CYS A 58 -1.57 -4.35 -1.74
N ASN A 59 -2.47 -3.39 -1.50
CA ASN A 59 -3.72 -3.62 -0.81
C ASN A 59 -4.66 -4.54 -1.60
N ALA A 60 -4.82 -4.31 -2.91
CA ALA A 60 -5.59 -5.19 -3.78
C ALA A 60 -5.03 -6.62 -3.77
N CYS A 61 -3.70 -6.78 -3.87
CA CYS A 61 -3.05 -8.09 -3.75
C CYS A 61 -3.28 -8.74 -2.38
N ALA A 62 -3.28 -7.96 -1.30
CA ALA A 62 -3.52 -8.48 0.04
C ALA A 62 -4.96 -9.00 0.20
N TRP A 63 -5.94 -8.28 -0.36
CA TRP A 63 -7.34 -8.71 -0.40
C TRP A 63 -7.53 -9.99 -1.21
N LEU A 64 -6.90 -10.10 -2.39
CA LEU A 64 -6.97 -11.33 -3.20
C LEU A 64 -6.37 -12.57 -2.51
N LEU A 65 -5.50 -12.37 -1.51
CA LEU A 65 -4.89 -13.45 -0.74
C LEU A 65 -5.60 -13.73 0.59
N THR A 66 -6.60 -12.92 0.96
CA THR A 66 -7.33 -13.06 2.21
C THR A 66 -8.52 -13.98 1.97
N ASP A 67 -8.50 -15.18 2.57
CA ASP A 67 -9.64 -16.09 2.55
C ASP A 67 -10.71 -15.52 3.51
N MET A 68 -11.84 -15.05 2.95
CA MET A 68 -12.99 -14.63 3.74
C MET A 68 -13.81 -15.87 4.10
N PRO A 69 -14.00 -16.21 5.38
CA PRO A 69 -14.97 -17.24 5.74
C PRO A 69 -16.34 -16.78 5.24
N GLU A 70 -17.00 -17.61 4.43
CA GLU A 70 -18.41 -17.40 4.11
C GLU A 70 -19.16 -17.43 5.43
N GLU A 71 -19.88 -16.34 5.75
CA GLU A 71 -20.78 -16.35 6.90
C GLU A 71 -21.79 -17.46 6.66
N GLU A 72 -21.81 -18.45 7.56
CA GLU A 72 -22.77 -19.54 7.55
C GLU A 72 -24.15 -18.91 7.74
N ASP A 73 -24.88 -18.72 6.63
CA ASP A 73 -26.22 -18.15 6.60
C ASP A 73 -27.05 -18.84 7.68
N GLY A 74 -27.35 -18.09 8.73
CA GLY A 74 -27.96 -18.61 9.95
C GLY A 74 -29.22 -19.39 9.59
N GLU A 75 -29.21 -20.68 9.91
CA GLU A 75 -30.36 -21.55 9.76
C GLU A 75 -31.53 -20.97 10.58
N PRO A 76 -32.64 -20.52 9.96
CA PRO A 76 -33.80 -20.10 10.71
C PRO A 76 -34.45 -21.36 11.30
N ARG A 77 -34.25 -21.58 12.61
CA ARG A 77 -34.97 -22.58 13.39
C ARG A 77 -36.43 -22.19 13.60
#